data_AF-A0A151UA72-F1
#
_entry.id   AF-A0A151UA72-F1
#
_cell.length_a   1.000
_cell.length_b   1.000
_cell.length_c   1.000
_cell.angle_alpha   90.00
_cell.angle_beta   90.00
_cell.angle_gamma   90.00
#
_symmetry.space_group_name_H-M   'P 1'
#
loop_
_entity.id
_entity.type
_entity.pdbx_description
1 polymer ?
#
loop_
_entity_poly.entity_id
_entity_poly.type
_entity_poly.pdbx_seq_one_letter_code
_entity_poly.pdbx_strand_id
1 'polypeptide(L)'
;MMRALTGESTDKGFKFRPRRIRAVGERVMVEGWEGAREYWVHVWRLKQGIVAQLREYFNTSLTVVLRVSEDGDEARVWRSNPKVRARRSLPELVLSI
;
A
#
# COMPACT_ATOMS: atom_id res chain seq x y z
N MET A 1 4.12 -12.15 -1.00
CA MET A 1 5.27 -11.25 -0.74
C MET A 1 5.79 -11.36 0.69
N MET A 2 4.93 -11.27 1.72
CA MET A 2 5.32 -11.42 3.14
C MET A 2 6.40 -12.49 3.41
N ARG A 3 6.23 -13.75 2.97
CA ARG A 3 7.22 -14.83 3.17
C ARG A 3 8.56 -14.60 2.47
N ALA A 4 8.56 -13.91 1.32
CA ALA A 4 9.79 -13.52 0.64
C ALA A 4 10.48 -12.34 1.34
N LEU A 5 9.70 -11.37 1.85
CA LEU A 5 10.22 -10.22 2.61
C LEU A 5 10.72 -10.60 4.00
N THR A 6 10.18 -11.66 4.60
CA THR A 6 10.65 -12.20 5.89
C THR A 6 11.74 -13.26 5.75
N GLY A 7 12.11 -13.62 4.51
CA GLY A 7 13.13 -14.66 4.24
C GLY A 7 12.66 -16.10 4.50
N GLU A 8 11.38 -16.33 4.81
CA GLU A 8 10.78 -17.66 4.95
C GLU A 8 10.71 -18.45 3.63
N SER A 9 10.83 -17.77 2.50
CA SER A 9 10.75 -18.39 1.18
C SER A 9 11.83 -17.84 0.26
N THR A 10 12.52 -18.76 -0.42
CA THR A 10 13.45 -18.47 -1.52
C THR A 10 12.74 -18.37 -2.87
N ASP A 11 11.42 -18.47 -2.88
CA ASP A 11 10.62 -18.47 -4.10
C ASP A 11 10.72 -17.12 -4.82
N LYS A 12 11.33 -17.15 -6.01
CA LYS A 12 11.54 -16.00 -6.89
C LYS A 12 10.31 -15.70 -7.76
N GLY A 13 9.20 -16.40 -7.54
CA GLY A 13 7.98 -16.28 -8.35
C GLY A 13 7.35 -14.89 -8.31
N PHE A 14 7.48 -14.18 -7.18
CA PHE A 14 6.85 -12.87 -7.01
C PHE A 14 7.48 -11.80 -7.92
N LYS A 15 6.67 -11.20 -8.79
CA LYS A 15 7.09 -10.06 -9.62
C LYS A 15 6.47 -8.77 -9.12
N PHE A 16 7.28 -7.89 -8.53
CA PHE A 16 6.86 -6.55 -8.15
C PHE A 16 6.42 -5.76 -9.39
N ARG A 17 5.11 -5.61 -9.56
CA ARG A 17 4.48 -4.94 -10.71
C ARG A 17 3.46 -3.92 -10.20
N PRO A 18 3.90 -2.70 -9.86
CA PRO A 18 3.00 -1.66 -9.38
C PRO A 18 2.00 -1.28 -10.48
N ARG A 19 0.77 -1.00 -10.06
CA ARG A 19 -0.36 -0.69 -10.95
C ARG A 19 -0.86 0.73 -10.75
N ARG A 20 -0.72 1.24 -9.54
CA ARG A 20 -0.96 2.65 -9.24
C ARG A 20 0.04 3.11 -8.19
N ILE A 21 0.57 4.32 -8.40
CA ILE A 21 1.55 4.96 -7.53
C ILE A 21 1.05 6.38 -7.28
N ARG A 22 1.14 6.85 -6.03
CA ARG A 22 0.91 8.25 -5.68
C ARG A 22 1.87 8.69 -4.59
N ALA A 23 2.55 9.81 -4.82
CA ALA A 23 3.36 10.48 -3.81
C ALA A 23 2.56 11.61 -3.14
N VAL A 24 2.73 11.76 -1.83
CA VAL A 24 2.16 12.84 -1.01
C VAL A 24 3.21 13.20 0.04
N GLY A 25 3.86 14.36 -0.12
CA GLY A 25 5.01 14.74 0.71
C GLY A 25 6.10 13.66 0.69
N GLU A 26 6.57 13.25 1.87
CA GLU A 26 7.54 12.16 2.05
C GLU A 26 6.92 10.76 2.06
N ARG A 27 5.65 10.60 1.67
CA ARG A 27 4.98 9.29 1.59
C ARG A 27 4.72 8.89 0.15
N VAL A 28 4.90 7.62 -0.16
CA VAL A 28 4.54 7.03 -1.45
C VAL A 28 3.63 5.83 -1.22
N MET A 29 2.44 5.86 -1.80
CA MET A 29 1.51 4.74 -1.84
C MET A 29 1.65 4.02 -3.17
N VAL A 30 1.81 2.70 -3.11
CA VAL A 30 1.94 1.84 -4.28
C VAL A 30 1.02 0.65 -4.11
N GLU A 31 0.13 0.39 -5.08
CA GLU A 31 -0.70 -0.82 -5.07
C GLU A 31 -0.43 -1.70 -6.29
N GLY A 32 -0.62 -3.00 -6.11
CA GLY A 32 -0.53 -3.97 -7.17
C GLY A 32 -1.14 -5.31 -6.79
N TRP A 33 -1.05 -6.26 -7.71
CA TRP A 33 -1.59 -7.59 -7.54
C TRP A 33 -0.81 -8.61 -8.37
N GLU A 34 -0.85 -9.86 -7.91
CA GLU A 34 -0.32 -11.01 -8.63
C GLU A 34 -1.38 -12.11 -8.72
N GLY A 35 -1.51 -12.71 -9.90
CA GLY A 35 -2.58 -13.68 -10.17
C GLY A 35 -3.97 -13.12 -9.92
N ALA A 36 -4.86 -13.99 -9.41
CA ALA A 36 -6.26 -13.66 -9.11
C ALA A 36 -6.54 -13.43 -7.62
N ARG A 37 -5.58 -13.72 -6.73
CA ARG A 37 -5.81 -13.82 -5.28
C ARG A 37 -4.88 -12.97 -4.43
N GLU A 38 -3.86 -12.33 -5.00
CA GLU A 38 -2.92 -11.53 -4.23
C GLU A 38 -3.09 -10.06 -4.55
N TYR A 39 -3.46 -9.28 -3.56
CA TYR A 39 -3.51 -7.83 -3.61
C TYR A 39 -2.54 -7.29 -2.56
N TRP A 40 -1.81 -6.24 -2.89
CA TRP A 40 -0.89 -5.61 -1.95
C TRP A 40 -0.91 -4.10 -2.11
N VAL A 41 -0.72 -3.42 -0.99
CA VAL A 41 -0.46 -1.99 -0.93
C VAL A 41 0.80 -1.77 -0.09
N HIS A 42 1.75 -1.03 -0.63
CA HIS A 42 2.92 -0.57 0.08
C HIS A 42 2.79 0.91 0.39
N VAL A 43 3.18 1.28 1.61
CA VAL A 43 3.35 2.67 2.01
C VAL A 43 4.82 2.87 2.36
N TRP A 44 5.49 3.68 1.57
CA TRP A 44 6.89 4.04 1.77
C TRP A 44 6.99 5.38 2.46
N ARG A 45 7.91 5.50 3.42
CA ARG A 45 8.37 6.79 3.93
C ARG A 45 9.72 7.07 3.31
N LEU A 46 9.83 8.23 2.67
CA LEU A 46 11.07 8.74 2.13
C LEU A 46 11.78 9.59 3.19
N LYS A 47 13.11 9.59 3.15
CA LYS A 47 13.97 10.55 3.84
C LYS A 47 15.04 10.94 2.83
N GLN A 48 15.08 12.22 2.46
CA GLN A 48 16.03 12.73 1.46
C GLN A 48 15.98 11.94 0.13
N GLY A 49 14.77 11.57 -0.32
CA GLY A 49 14.57 10.80 -1.55
C GLY A 49 14.85 9.29 -1.45
N ILE A 50 15.32 8.79 -0.29
CA ILE A 50 15.60 7.37 -0.06
C ILE A 50 14.44 6.75 0.72
N VAL A 51 14.01 5.53 0.35
CA VAL A 51 13.01 4.78 1.13
C VAL A 51 13.60 4.39 2.48
N ALA A 52 13.16 5.08 3.53
CA ALA A 52 13.63 4.87 4.91
C ALA A 52 12.74 3.89 5.68
N GLN A 53 11.46 3.75 5.30
CA GLN A 53 10.54 2.77 5.87
C GLN A 53 9.62 2.22 4.80
N LEU A 54 9.27 0.94 4.92
CA LEU A 54 8.29 0.27 4.09
C LEU A 54 7.28 -0.43 5.00
N ARG A 55 5.98 -0.21 4.75
CA ARG A 55 4.89 -1.00 5.32
C ARG A 55 4.14 -1.69 4.20
N GLU A 56 4.00 -3.01 4.30
CA GLU A 56 3.18 -3.81 3.39
C GLU A 56 1.85 -4.14 4.05
N TYR A 57 0.79 -4.00 3.26
CA TYR A 57 -0.57 -4.44 3.60
C TYR A 57 -1.00 -5.46 2.53
N PHE A 58 -1.05 -6.73 2.92
CA PHE A 58 -1.39 -7.84 2.02
C PHE A 58 -2.86 -8.23 2.16
N ASN A 59 -3.58 -8.29 1.04
CA ASN A 59 -5.01 -8.57 0.97
C ASN A 59 -5.87 -7.66 1.87
N THR A 60 -5.45 -6.41 2.01
CA THR A 60 -6.15 -5.38 2.80
C THR A 60 -6.33 -4.14 1.93
N SER A 61 -7.53 -3.56 1.95
CA SER A 61 -7.80 -2.26 1.32
C SER A 61 -7.35 -1.15 2.25
N LEU A 62 -6.57 -0.21 1.71
CA LEU A 62 -6.15 1.00 2.41
C LEU A 62 -6.85 2.24 1.90
N THR A 63 -7.35 3.05 2.83
CA THR A 63 -7.68 4.46 2.62
C THR A 63 -6.65 5.29 3.39
N VAL A 64 -5.98 6.23 2.72
CA VAL A 64 -5.01 7.12 3.38
C VAL A 64 -5.61 8.52 3.46
N VAL A 65 -5.56 9.08 4.67
CA VAL A 65 -6.01 10.42 4.99
C VAL A 65 -4.82 11.24 5.47
N LEU A 66 -4.76 12.49 5.04
CA LEU A 66 -3.80 13.49 5.49
C LEU A 66 -4.50 14.40 6.49
N ARG A 67 -3.92 14.57 7.68
CA ARG A 67 -4.42 15.54 8.66
C ARG A 67 -3.93 16.93 8.26
N VAL A 68 -4.87 17.82 7.95
CA VAL A 68 -4.61 19.17 7.43
C VAL A 68 -4.58 20.20 8.56
N SER A 69 -5.30 19.96 9.66
CA SER A 69 -5.29 20.80 10.86
C SER A 69 -5.33 19.95 12.14
N GLU A 70 -4.97 20.56 13.27
CA GLU A 70 -5.16 19.95 14.61
C GLU A 70 -6.65 19.78 14.95
N ASP A 71 -7.52 20.62 14.37
CA ASP A 71 -8.97 20.60 14.56
C ASP A 71 -9.68 19.45 13.81
N GLY A 72 -8.94 18.59 13.12
CA GLY A 72 -9.45 17.33 12.59
C GLY A 72 -9.90 17.36 11.12
N ASP A 73 -9.55 18.39 10.36
CA ASP A 73 -9.78 18.35 8.91
C ASP A 73 -8.88 17.28 8.27
N GLU A 74 -9.50 16.21 7.77
CA GLU A 74 -8.83 15.09 7.12
C GLU A 74 -9.12 15.08 5.61
N ALA A 75 -8.07 15.23 4.81
CA ALA A 75 -8.16 15.10 3.36
C ALA A 75 -7.86 13.67 2.94
N ARG A 76 -8.78 13.00 2.23
CA ARG A 76 -8.50 11.68 1.65
C ARG A 76 -7.53 11.80 0.48
N VAL A 77 -6.31 11.36 0.68
CA VAL A 77 -5.24 11.44 -0.32
C VAL A 77 -5.04 10.13 -1.09
N TRP A 78 -5.54 9.01 -0.61
CA TRP A 78 -5.51 7.76 -1.37
C TRP A 78 -6.65 6.84 -0.98
N ARG A 79 -7.12 6.06 -1.95
CA ARG A 79 -8.01 4.93 -1.70
C ARG A 79 -7.63 3.80 -2.63
N SER A 80 -7.47 2.64 -2.03
CA SER A 80 -7.23 1.38 -2.72
C SER A 80 -8.32 1.11 -3.75
N ASN A 81 -7.95 0.53 -4.89
CA ASN A 81 -8.93 0.09 -5.88
C ASN A 81 -8.75 -1.40 -6.21
N PRO A 82 -9.17 -2.30 -5.30
CA PRO A 82 -9.08 -3.74 -5.52
C PRO A 82 -10.07 -4.24 -6.59
N LYS A 83 -11.07 -3.42 -6.95
CA LYS A 83 -12.22 -3.79 -7.81
C LYS A 83 -11.82 -4.24 -9.21
N VAL A 84 -10.62 -3.94 -9.68
CA VAL A 84 -10.18 -4.37 -11.02
C VAL A 84 -10.04 -5.90 -11.11
N ARG A 85 -9.79 -6.62 -10.00
CA ARG A 85 -9.71 -8.11 -10.03
C ARG A 85 -10.17 -8.87 -8.78
N ALA A 86 -10.27 -8.23 -7.61
CA ALA A 86 -10.73 -8.93 -6.41
C ALA A 86 -12.26 -9.09 -6.48
N ARG A 87 -12.76 -10.24 -6.93
CA ARG A 87 -14.18 -10.64 -6.79
C ARG A 87 -14.58 -10.94 -5.32
N ARG A 88 -13.83 -10.40 -4.35
CA ARG A 88 -13.99 -10.66 -2.92
C ARG A 88 -13.85 -9.35 -2.15
N SER A 89 -14.53 -9.28 -1.00
CA SER A 89 -14.29 -8.23 -0.01
C SER A 89 -12.89 -8.39 0.59
N LEU A 90 -12.21 -7.28 0.82
CA LEU A 90 -10.97 -7.21 1.60
C LEU A 90 -11.29 -6.41 2.87
N PRO A 91 -10.66 -6.72 4.01
CA PRO A 91 -10.70 -5.83 5.18
C PRO A 91 -10.26 -4.42 4.78
N GLU A 92 -10.91 -3.41 5.35
CA GLU A 92 -10.56 -2.00 5.12
C GLU A 92 -9.82 -1.43 6.33
N LEU A 93 -8.76 -0.67 6.06
CA LEU A 93 -7.97 0.04 7.04
C LEU A 93 -7.80 1.49 6.62
N VAL A 94 -8.00 2.42 7.56
CA VAL A 94 -7.72 3.84 7.38
C VAL A 94 -6.38 4.19 8.01
N LEU A 95 -5.48 4.78 7.24
CA LEU A 95 -4.18 5.24 7.70
C LEU A 95 -4.14 6.77 7.67
N SER A 96 -3.93 7.38 8.84
CA SER A 96 -3.59 8.81 8.93
C SER A 96 -2.08 8.96 8.77
N ILE A 97 -1.64 9.82 7.85
CA ILE A 97 -0.21 10.09 7.59
C ILE A 97 0.19 11.52 7.91
#